data_AF-A0A4U7F1B4-F1
#
_entry.id   AF-A0A4U7F1B4-F1
#
_cell.length_a   1.000
_cell.length_b   1.000
_cell.length_c   1.000
_cell.angle_alpha   90.00
_cell.angle_beta   90.00
_cell.angle_gamma   90.00
#
_symmetry.space_group_name_H-M   'P 1'
#
loop_
_entity.id
_entity.type
_entity.pdbx_description
1 polymer ?
#
loop_
_entity_poly.entity_id
_entity_poly.type
_entity_poly.pdbx_seq_one_letter_code
_entity_poly.pdbx_strand_id
1 'polypeptide(L)' 'MRDRLTSDLGVYALSGVFSLVVFAVALTILSRTLPGGIGSRQLVGLVFGYLLFIGAYTAAWFIYSEIDSREEL' A
#
# COMPACT_ATOMS: atom_id res chain seq x y z
N MET A 1 20.52 -15.43 5.61
CA MET A 1 20.43 -13.96 5.50
C MET A 1 19.90 -13.50 4.14
N ARG A 2 20.54 -13.79 2.98
CA ARG A 2 20.00 -13.37 1.67
C ARG A 2 18.56 -13.86 1.43
N ASP A 3 18.26 -15.13 1.71
CA ASP A 3 16.91 -15.69 1.49
C ASP A 3 15.81 -15.01 2.32
N ARG A 4 16.10 -14.61 3.58
CA ARG A 4 15.15 -13.89 4.46
C ARG A 4 14.88 -12.48 3.94
N LEU A 5 15.94 -11.73 3.61
CA LEU A 5 15.80 -10.40 3.04
C LEU A 5 15.02 -10.43 1.72
N THR A 6 15.25 -11.39 0.81
CA THR A 6 14.43 -11.49 -0.42
C THR A 6 13.01 -11.99 -0.17
N SER A 7 12.80 -12.87 0.81
CA SER A 7 11.48 -13.41 1.14
C SER A 7 10.58 -12.34 1.73
N ASP A 8 11.00 -11.66 2.79
CA ASP A 8 10.16 -10.70 3.50
C ASP A 8 10.01 -9.42 2.68
N LEU A 9 11.08 -8.92 2.06
CA LEU A 9 11.01 -7.79 1.14
C LEU A 9 10.09 -8.09 -0.05
N GLY A 10 10.10 -9.34 -0.55
CA GLY A 10 9.21 -9.81 -1.58
C GLY A 10 7.74 -9.82 -1.13
N VAL A 11 7.45 -10.30 0.07
CA VAL A 11 6.09 -10.32 0.65
C VAL A 11 5.57 -8.90 0.88
N TYR A 12 6.39 -7.99 1.42
CA TYR A 12 5.99 -6.59 1.60
C TYR A 12 5.76 -5.90 0.24
N ALA A 13 6.68 -6.04 -0.71
CA ALA A 13 6.50 -5.47 -2.05
C ALA A 13 5.24 -6.05 -2.74
N LEU A 14 5.02 -7.36 -2.66
CA LEU A 14 3.86 -8.03 -3.26
C LEU A 14 2.55 -7.57 -2.60
N SER A 15 2.51 -7.47 -1.28
CA SER A 15 1.32 -7.00 -0.55
C SER A 15 1.04 -5.53 -0.80
N GLY A 16 2.07 -4.68 -0.93
CA GLY A 16 1.93 -3.30 -1.38
C GLY A 16 1.35 -3.20 -2.80
N VAL A 17 1.89 -3.94 -3.77
CA VAL A 17 1.37 -3.99 -5.14
C VAL A 17 -0.06 -4.54 -5.17
N PHE A 18 -0.34 -5.60 -4.42
CA PHE A 18 -1.68 -6.16 -4.28
C PHE A 18 -2.66 -5.10 -3.76
N SER A 19 -2.29 -4.36 -2.71
CA SER A 19 -3.13 -3.30 -2.17
C SER A 19 -3.41 -2.20 -3.20
N LEU A 20 -2.43 -1.86 -4.04
CA LEU A 20 -2.59 -0.89 -5.12
C LEU A 20 -3.58 -1.37 -6.18
N VAL A 21 -3.46 -2.64 -6.59
CA VAL A 21 -4.39 -3.26 -7.54
C VAL A 21 -5.80 -3.27 -6.97
N VAL A 22 -5.96 -3.70 -5.71
CA VAL A 22 -7.27 -3.72 -5.04
C VAL A 22 -7.87 -2.32 -4.98
N PHE A 23 -7.09 -1.30 -4.59
CA PHE A 23 -7.54 0.08 -4.55
C PHE A 23 -7.96 0.58 -5.94
N ALA A 24 -7.15 0.35 -6.97
CA ALA A 24 -7.44 0.78 -8.34
C ALA A 24 -8.71 0.10 -8.89
N VAL A 25 -8.87 -1.21 -8.63
CA VAL A 25 -10.07 -1.96 -9.02
C VAL A 25 -11.30 -1.44 -8.30
N ALA A 26 -11.23 -1.27 -6.97
CA ALA A 26 -12.35 -0.75 -6.19
C ALA A 26 -12.74 0.66 -6.64
N LEU A 27 -11.77 1.55 -6.87
CA LEU A 27 -12.01 2.90 -7.36
C LEU A 27 -12.63 2.89 -8.77
N THR A 28 -12.16 2.01 -9.66
CA THR A 28 -12.71 1.85 -11.00
C THR A 28 -14.16 1.37 -10.95
N ILE A 29 -14.46 0.38 -10.11
CA ILE A 29 -15.82 -0.13 -9.91
C ILE A 29 -16.70 1.01 -9.39
N LEU A 30 -16.30 1.66 -8.30
CA LEU A 30 -17.05 2.76 -7.69
C LEU A 30 -17.31 3.90 -8.68
N SER A 31 -16.31 4.27 -9.48
CA SER A 31 -16.43 5.31 -10.49
C SER A 31 -17.44 4.98 -11.59
N ARG A 32 -17.68 3.69 -11.86
CA ARG A 32 -18.62 3.25 -12.90
C ARG A 32 -20.01 2.94 -12.36
N THR A 33 -20.12 2.53 -11.10
CA THR A 33 -21.39 2.11 -10.50
C THR A 33 -22.10 3.23 -9.75
N LEU A 34 -21.39 4.28 -9.32
CA LEU A 34 -21.98 5.39 -8.59
C LEU A 34 -22.78 6.30 -9.55
N PRO A 35 -24.11 6.47 -9.34
CA PRO A 35 -24.91 7.39 -10.13
C PRO A 35 -24.42 8.83 -9.96
N GLY A 36 -24.09 9.50 -11.06
CA GLY A 36 -23.48 10.84 -11.03
C GLY A 36 -21.94 10.86 -10.92
N GLY A 37 -21.30 9.68 -10.80
CA GLY A 37 -19.85 9.55 -10.72
C GLY A 37 -19.24 10.04 -9.41
N ILE A 38 -17.93 9.87 -9.25
CA ILE A 38 -17.19 10.35 -8.08
C ILE A 38 -16.85 11.83 -8.30
N GLY A 39 -17.30 12.70 -7.40
CA GLY A 39 -16.95 14.12 -7.46
C GLY A 39 -15.45 14.36 -7.21
N SER A 40 -14.86 15.39 -7.83
CA SER A 40 -13.41 15.63 -7.77
C SER A 40 -12.84 15.72 -6.35
N ARG A 41 -13.58 16.34 -5.40
CA ARG A 41 -13.16 16.41 -3.99
C ARG A 41 -13.11 15.03 -3.32
N GLN A 42 -14.08 14.17 -3.61
CA GLN A 42 -14.13 12.80 -3.08
C GLN A 42 -13.02 11.94 -3.70
N LEU A 43 -12.79 12.07 -5.00
CA LEU A 43 -11.70 11.37 -5.69
C LEU A 43 -10.34 11.77 -5.09
N VAL A 44 -10.10 13.07 -4.94
CA VAL A 44 -8.87 13.57 -4.30
C VAL A 44 -8.73 13.02 -2.89
N GLY A 45 -9.80 13.04 -2.09
CA GLY A 45 -9.79 12.48 -0.74
C GLY A 45 -9.46 10.99 -0.70
N LEU A 46 -10.05 10.19 -1.59
CA LEU A 46 -9.79 8.75 -1.71
C LEU A 46 -8.33 8.47 -2.09
N VAL A 47 -7.80 9.18 -3.09
CA VAL A 47 -6.42 9.04 -3.53
C VAL A 47 -5.46 9.48 -2.42
N PHE A 48 -5.70 10.63 -1.77
CA PHE A 48 -4.86 11.09 -0.67
C PHE A 48 -4.87 10.12 0.52
N GLY A 49 -6.03 9.59 0.88
CA GLY A 49 -6.15 8.59 1.93
C GLY A 49 -5.36 7.33 1.61
N TYR A 50 -5.42 6.86 0.37
CA TYR A 50 -4.62 5.72 -0.08
C TYR A 50 -3.12 6.01 -0.09
N LEU A 51 -2.70 7.21 -0.52
CA LEU A 51 -1.30 7.62 -0.46
C LEU A 51 -0.78 7.72 0.98
N LEU A 52 -1.62 8.19 1.91
CA LEU A 52 -1.29 8.20 3.34
C LEU A 52 -1.15 6.78 3.88
N PHE A 53 -2.05 5.87 3.49
CA PHE A 53 -1.99 4.46 3.85
C PHE A 53 -0.69 3.81 3.35
N ILE A 54 -0.36 3.94 2.06
CA ILE A 54 0.84 3.30 1.52
C ILE A 54 2.13 3.92 2.10
N GLY A 55 2.11 5.22 2.43
CA GLY A 55 3.18 5.90 3.14
C GLY A 55 3.39 5.32 4.54
N ALA A 56 2.32 5.19 5.33
CA ALA A 56 2.38 4.60 6.67
C ALA A 56 2.82 3.12 6.63
N TYR A 57 2.29 2.35 5.69
CA TYR A 57 2.69 0.97 5.44
C TYR A 57 4.20 0.86 5.14
N THR A 58 4.71 1.71 4.25
CA THR A 58 6.13 1.73 3.87
C THR A 58 7.01 2.15 5.04
N ALA A 59 6.58 3.14 5.82
CA ALA A 59 7.29 3.56 7.02
C ALA A 59 7.36 2.45 8.08
N ALA A 60 6.25 1.75 8.32
CA ALA A 60 6.21 0.61 9.23
C ALA A 60 7.16 -0.50 8.75
N TRP A 61 7.11 -0.85 7.46
CA TRP A 61 8.01 -1.82 6.87
C TRP A 61 9.49 -1.44 7.07
N PHE A 62 9.85 -0.18 6.78
CA PHE A 62 11.21 0.32 6.99
C PHE A 62 11.66 0.18 8.45
N ILE A 63 10.81 0.62 9.40
CA ILE A 63 11.11 0.54 10.83
C ILE A 63 11.33 -0.92 11.27
N TYR A 64 10.43 -1.83 10.91
CA TYR A 64 10.56 -3.23 11.30
C TYR A 64 11.77 -3.91 10.68
N SER A 65 12.08 -3.60 9.42
CA SER A 65 13.28 -4.14 8.77
C SER A 65 14.59 -3.67 9.41
N GLU A 66 14.60 -2.44 9.93
CA GLU A 66 15.76 -1.88 10.63
C GLU A 66 15.90 -2.40 12.06
N ILE A 67 14.79 -2.72 12.74
CA ILE A 67 14.84 -3.36 14.06
C ILE A 67 15.39 -4.77 13.93
N ASP A 68 14.85 -5.56 12.99
CA ASP A 68 15.28 -6.95 12.75
C ASP A 68 16.78 -7.02 12.40
N SER A 69 17.29 -6.08 11.60
CA SER A 69 18.71 -6.00 11.24
C SER A 69 19.64 -5.72 12.42
N ARG A 70 19.14 -5.06 13.48
CA ARG A 70 19.89 -4.74 14.69
C ARG A 70 19.86 -5.86 15.73
N GLU A 71 18.81 -6.66 15.76
CA GLU A 71 18.68 -7.81 16.68
C GLU A 71 19.49 -9.03 16.19
N GLU A 72 19.77 -9.13 14.88
CA GLU A 72 20.60 -10.20 14.30
C GLU A 72 22.13 -9.96 14.45
N LEU A 73 22.58 -8.81 14.99
CA LEU A 73 23.99 -8.45 15.24
C LEU A 73 24.42 -8.68 16.69
#